data_AF-Q7W6P2-F1
#
_entry.id   AF-Q7W6P2-F1
#
_cell.length_a   1.000
_cell.length_b   1.000
_cell.length_c   1.000
_cell.angle_alpha   90.00
_cell.angle_beta   90.00
_cell.angle_gamma   90.00
#
_symmetry.space_group_name_H-M   'P 1'
#
loop_
_entity.id
_entity.type
_entity.pdbx_description
1 polymer ?
#
loop_
_entity_poly.entity_id
_entity_poly.type
_entity_poly.pdbx_seq_one_letter_code
_entity_poly.pdbx_strand_id
1 'polypeptide(L)'
;MKHAWWRATVVCLAGTLGTAAQAQNYIGISAAVAPRYEGAKDYRFLPVPLIHYENGPFFISPRAGLPSAGLKWQLGEHVHAGVFVGAHLGRDADDSDILHGLDDIDMHATYGAYIEWQYGALGLGAAYRQAARSGYGGVGELRATYRVWQTGRDSVSVGARTEWASDDYMRTWYGISASQAARSEAGLRRYSASSGFKSGGIFASWTHRLDQRWAVNATAGVNTLFGDARDSPVSERSTNYFGGVGLTYAF
;
A
#
# COMPACT_ATOMS: atom_id res chain seq x y z
N MET A 1 -13.33 -12.87 -24.77
CA MET A 1 -12.36 -11.77 -24.97
C MET A 1 -12.96 -10.48 -24.43
N LYS A 2 -12.64 -10.12 -23.19
CA LYS A 2 -12.91 -8.79 -22.61
C LYS A 2 -11.65 -8.40 -21.83
N HIS A 3 -10.66 -7.87 -22.55
CA HIS A 3 -9.46 -7.32 -21.94
C HIS A 3 -9.81 -5.98 -21.29
N ALA A 4 -10.17 -6.01 -20.01
CA ALA A 4 -10.32 -4.81 -19.19
C ALA A 4 -8.95 -4.48 -18.58
N TRP A 5 -8.25 -3.50 -19.17
CA TRP A 5 -6.92 -3.05 -18.73
C TRP A 5 -6.93 -2.29 -17.39
N TRP A 6 -8.05 -2.32 -16.65
CA TRP A 6 -8.27 -1.60 -15.39
C TRP A 6 -8.40 -2.52 -14.17
N ARG A 7 -8.22 -3.84 -14.31
CA ARG A 7 -8.15 -4.79 -13.20
C ARG A 7 -6.81 -4.67 -12.47
N ALA A 8 -6.67 -3.58 -11.74
CA ALA A 8 -5.45 -3.27 -11.02
C ALA A 8 -5.59 -3.74 -9.55
N THR A 9 -4.78 -4.70 -9.10
CA THR A 9 -4.30 -4.94 -7.72
C THR A 9 -2.98 -4.20 -7.41
N VAL A 10 -3.04 -3.06 -6.74
CA VAL A 10 -1.83 -2.33 -6.34
C VAL A 10 -1.35 -2.89 -5.01
N VAL A 11 -0.13 -3.41 -5.03
CA VAL A 11 0.71 -3.60 -3.85
C VAL A 11 0.92 -2.24 -3.21
N CYS A 12 0.79 -2.16 -1.89
CA CYS A 12 0.99 -0.93 -1.12
C CYS A 12 2.40 -0.34 -1.36
N LEU A 13 2.56 0.47 -2.41
CA LEU A 13 3.73 1.31 -2.68
C LEU A 13 3.67 2.52 -1.76
N ALA A 14 3.81 2.29 -0.47
CA ALA A 14 3.68 3.37 0.49
C ALA A 14 5.05 4.00 0.77
N GLY A 15 5.60 4.73 -0.20
CA GLY A 15 6.71 5.65 0.03
C GLY A 15 6.17 6.99 0.53
N THR A 16 6.72 7.52 1.63
CA THR A 16 6.56 8.96 1.92
C THR A 16 7.51 9.70 0.99
N LEU A 17 6.97 10.50 0.06
CA LEU A 17 7.79 11.45 -0.67
C LEU A 17 8.25 12.50 0.34
N GLY A 18 9.57 12.69 0.43
CA GLY A 18 10.16 13.59 1.39
C GLY A 18 9.64 15.00 1.16
N THR A 19 9.04 15.60 2.18
CA THR A 19 8.62 17.00 2.18
C THR A 19 9.85 17.91 2.20
N ALA A 20 10.49 18.07 1.04
CA ALA A 20 11.44 19.14 0.80
C ALA A 20 10.67 20.39 0.38
N ALA A 21 10.93 21.50 1.07
CA ALA A 21 10.24 22.77 0.92
C ALA A 21 10.11 23.26 -0.54
N GLN A 22 8.88 23.43 -1.03
CA GLN A 22 8.32 24.73 -1.48
C GLN A 22 6.96 24.62 -2.20
N ALA A 23 6.43 23.43 -2.47
CA ALA A 23 5.03 23.27 -2.85
C ALA A 23 4.37 22.20 -1.98
N GLN A 24 3.27 22.58 -1.32
CA GLN A 24 2.48 21.65 -0.50
C GLN A 24 1.75 20.65 -1.40
N ASN A 25 1.37 21.04 -2.63
CA ASN A 25 0.53 20.25 -3.51
C ASN A 25 1.28 19.81 -4.76
N TYR A 26 1.04 18.58 -5.20
CA TYR A 26 1.57 18.05 -6.44
C TYR A 26 0.66 17.01 -7.08
N ILE A 27 0.80 16.88 -8.40
CA ILE A 27 0.23 15.78 -9.19
C ILE A 27 1.32 15.16 -10.06
N GLY A 28 1.20 13.88 -10.36
CA GLY A 28 2.19 13.17 -11.15
C GLY A 28 1.75 11.76 -11.48
N ILE A 29 2.67 11.05 -12.11
CA ILE A 29 2.48 9.66 -12.48
C ILE A 29 3.79 8.92 -12.28
N SER A 30 3.69 7.68 -11.79
CA SER A 30 4.80 6.76 -11.59
C SER A 30 4.58 5.50 -12.40
N ALA A 31 5.66 5.03 -13.00
CA ALA A 31 5.79 3.73 -13.62
C ALA A 31 6.29 2.77 -12.54
N ALA A 32 5.44 1.82 -12.09
CA ALA A 32 5.77 0.94 -10.98
C ALA A 32 5.76 -0.54 -11.38
N VAL A 33 6.62 -1.31 -10.74
CA VAL A 33 6.65 -2.78 -10.79
C VAL A 33 6.39 -3.30 -9.39
N ALA A 34 5.43 -4.21 -9.26
CA ALA A 34 5.07 -4.85 -8.00
C ALA A 34 4.51 -6.26 -8.26
N PRO A 35 4.48 -7.16 -7.25
CA PRO A 35 3.84 -8.46 -7.44
C PRO A 35 2.35 -8.29 -7.77
N ARG A 36 1.77 -9.26 -8.46
CA ARG A 36 0.35 -9.19 -8.86
C ARG A 36 -0.60 -9.10 -7.67
N TYR A 37 -0.25 -9.78 -6.58
CA TYR A 37 -0.86 -9.66 -5.26
C TYR A 37 0.22 -9.95 -4.21
N GLU A 38 -0.04 -9.66 -2.93
CA GLU A 38 0.91 -10.00 -1.86
C GLU A 38 1.18 -11.50 -1.81
N GLY A 39 2.43 -11.92 -1.99
CA GLY A 39 2.83 -13.32 -2.05
C GLY A 39 2.94 -13.91 -3.46
N ALA A 40 2.55 -13.19 -4.51
CA ALA A 40 2.62 -13.71 -5.87
C ALA A 40 4.07 -13.96 -6.34
N LYS A 41 4.28 -14.99 -7.17
CA LYS A 41 5.58 -15.12 -7.89
C LYS A 41 5.70 -14.16 -9.06
N ASP A 42 4.57 -13.80 -9.67
CA ASP A 42 4.51 -12.98 -10.87
C ASP A 42 4.37 -11.50 -10.54
N TYR A 43 4.98 -10.67 -11.39
CA TYR A 43 5.02 -9.22 -11.25
C TYR A 43 4.24 -8.58 -12.39
N ARG A 44 3.82 -7.33 -12.15
CA ARG A 44 3.15 -6.51 -13.15
C ARG A 44 3.65 -5.07 -13.10
N PHE A 45 3.59 -4.46 -14.28
CA PHE A 45 3.85 -3.05 -14.46
C PHE A 45 2.54 -2.26 -14.40
N LEU A 46 2.51 -1.16 -13.66
CA LEU A 46 1.31 -0.35 -13.45
C LEU A 46 1.63 1.14 -13.46
N PRO A 47 0.81 1.97 -14.14
CA PRO A 47 0.81 3.41 -13.88
C PRO A 47 0.17 3.67 -12.51
N VAL A 48 0.86 4.46 -11.68
CA VAL A 48 0.40 4.85 -10.34
C VAL A 48 0.27 6.37 -10.30
N PRO A 49 -0.93 6.93 -10.07
CA PRO A 49 -1.08 8.36 -9.90
C PRO A 49 -0.40 8.80 -8.61
N LEU A 50 0.40 9.86 -8.70
CA LEU A 50 1.02 10.53 -7.56
C LEU A 50 0.20 11.79 -7.28
N ILE A 51 -0.55 11.83 -6.19
CA ILE A 51 -1.39 12.98 -5.85
C ILE A 51 -1.10 13.34 -4.40
N HIS A 52 -0.80 14.60 -4.17
CA HIS A 52 -0.85 15.20 -2.84
C HIS A 52 -1.53 16.55 -2.97
N TYR A 53 -2.60 16.73 -2.22
CA TYR A 53 -3.34 17.97 -2.16
C TYR A 53 -3.77 18.21 -0.73
N GLU A 54 -3.58 19.42 -0.24
CA GLU A 54 -3.99 19.87 1.07
C GLU A 54 -4.59 21.27 0.97
N ASN A 55 -5.72 21.45 1.66
CA ASN A 55 -6.39 22.74 1.80
C ASN A 55 -7.09 22.80 3.15
N GLY A 56 -6.48 23.51 4.11
CA GLY A 56 -6.92 23.51 5.50
C GLY A 56 -6.90 22.08 6.08
N PRO A 57 -7.99 21.61 6.70
CA PRO A 57 -8.05 20.25 7.24
C PRO A 57 -8.21 19.18 6.15
N PHE A 58 -8.64 19.54 4.94
CA PHE A 58 -8.88 18.58 3.87
C PHE A 58 -7.56 18.15 3.21
N PHE A 59 -7.45 16.86 2.90
CA PHE A 59 -6.32 16.33 2.14
C PHE A 59 -6.75 15.26 1.13
N ILE A 60 -5.95 15.12 0.07
CA ILE A 60 -5.89 13.95 -0.80
C ILE A 60 -4.43 13.50 -0.82
N SER A 61 -4.16 12.30 -0.32
CA SER A 61 -2.81 11.74 -0.31
C SER A 61 -2.87 10.22 -0.28
N PRO A 62 -1.78 9.51 -0.68
CA PRO A 62 -1.80 8.06 -0.69
C PRO A 62 -1.88 7.49 0.74
N ARG A 63 -2.82 6.58 0.96
CA ARG A 63 -2.90 5.73 2.17
C ARG A 63 -2.94 4.28 1.69
N ALA A 64 -2.14 3.40 2.30
CA ALA A 64 -1.97 2.02 1.83
C ALA A 64 -1.65 1.93 0.31
N GLY A 65 -0.84 2.85 -0.20
CA GLY A 65 -0.41 2.87 -1.61
C GLY A 65 -1.46 3.37 -2.62
N LEU A 66 -2.64 3.83 -2.18
CA LEU A 66 -3.70 4.31 -3.06
C LEU A 66 -4.18 5.72 -2.67
N PRO A 67 -4.54 6.58 -3.64
CA PRO A 67 -5.12 7.89 -3.35
C PRO A 67 -6.31 7.77 -2.40
N SER A 68 -6.26 8.53 -1.31
CA SER A 68 -7.31 8.59 -0.30
C SER A 68 -7.59 10.05 0.04
N ALA A 69 -8.83 10.35 0.42
CA ALA A 69 -9.25 11.68 0.81
C ALA A 69 -9.67 11.69 2.28
N GLY A 70 -9.44 12.80 2.98
CA GLY A 70 -9.73 12.84 4.40
C GLY A 70 -9.64 14.21 5.04
N LEU A 71 -9.78 14.18 6.36
CA LEU A 71 -9.60 15.34 7.23
C LEU A 71 -8.45 15.08 8.20
N LYS A 72 -7.64 16.10 8.46
CA LYS A 72 -6.52 16.06 9.40
C LYS A 72 -6.57 17.20 10.40
N TRP A 73 -6.01 16.96 11.57
CA TRP A 73 -5.92 17.89 12.69
C TRP A 73 -4.52 17.86 13.30
N GLN A 74 -4.03 19.03 13.69
CA GLN A 74 -2.82 19.16 14.49
C GLN A 74 -3.18 18.94 15.97
N LEU A 75 -2.63 17.91 16.60
CA LEU A 75 -2.90 17.57 18.01
C LEU A 75 -1.81 18.06 18.97
N GLY A 76 -0.65 18.48 18.44
CA GLY A 76 0.47 19.03 19.18
C GLY A 76 1.54 19.53 18.22
N GLU A 77 2.69 20.03 18.71
CA GLU A 77 3.74 20.61 17.85
C GLU A 77 4.22 19.66 16.75
N HIS A 78 4.30 18.36 17.07
CA HIS A 78 4.86 17.33 16.20
C HIS A 78 3.88 16.19 15.91
N VAL A 79 2.59 16.34 16.25
CA VAL A 79 1.59 15.28 16.14
C VAL A 79 0.43 15.76 15.28
N HIS A 80 0.11 14.97 14.26
CA HIS A 80 -1.11 15.13 13.47
C HIS A 80 -1.87 13.82 13.42
N ALA A 81 -3.19 13.92 13.37
CA ALA A 81 -4.08 12.78 13.24
C ALA A 81 -5.14 13.08 12.20
N GLY A 82 -5.75 12.04 11.65
CA GLY A 82 -6.79 12.23 10.66
C GLY A 82 -7.66 11.02 10.47
N VAL A 83 -8.76 11.25 9.75
CA VAL A 83 -9.64 10.21 9.23
C VAL A 83 -9.62 10.28 7.71
N PHE A 84 -9.83 9.15 7.06
CA PHE A 84 -9.80 9.07 5.61
C PHE A 84 -10.78 8.05 5.07
N VAL A 85 -11.14 8.26 3.81
CA VAL A 85 -11.78 7.29 2.94
C VAL A 85 -10.85 7.03 1.76
N GLY A 86 -10.86 5.80 1.29
CA GLY A 86 -10.03 5.35 0.17
C GLY A 86 -10.65 4.15 -0.51
N ALA A 87 -9.87 3.50 -1.35
CA ALA A 87 -10.23 2.24 -1.97
C ALA A 87 -9.17 1.19 -1.64
N HIS A 88 -9.56 -0.07 -1.63
CA HIS A 88 -8.66 -1.19 -1.72
C HIS A 88 -8.98 -1.95 -2.99
N LEU A 89 -7.93 -2.32 -3.69
CA LEU A 89 -8.06 -3.04 -4.92
C LEU A 89 -8.36 -4.51 -4.63
N GLY A 90 -9.01 -5.15 -5.58
CA GLY A 90 -9.37 -6.55 -5.51
C GLY A 90 -8.21 -7.50 -5.79
N ARG A 91 -8.56 -8.77 -5.92
CA ARG A 91 -7.72 -9.83 -6.47
C ARG A 91 -8.64 -10.80 -7.20
N ASP A 92 -8.40 -10.96 -8.48
CA ASP A 92 -9.23 -11.80 -9.34
C ASP A 92 -8.61 -13.19 -9.47
N ALA A 93 -9.43 -14.21 -9.70
CA ALA A 93 -8.96 -15.58 -9.90
C ALA A 93 -8.03 -15.71 -11.12
N ASP A 94 -8.14 -14.82 -12.10
CA ASP A 94 -7.29 -14.77 -13.30
C ASP A 94 -5.97 -13.98 -13.10
N ASP A 95 -5.71 -13.47 -11.90
CA ASP A 95 -4.45 -12.78 -11.61
C ASP A 95 -3.24 -13.72 -11.59
N SER A 96 -3.43 -15.01 -11.34
CA SER A 96 -2.38 -16.04 -11.37
C SER A 96 -2.97 -17.44 -11.49
N ASP A 97 -2.25 -18.36 -12.14
CA ASP A 97 -2.68 -19.76 -12.30
C ASP A 97 -3.04 -20.44 -10.97
N ILE A 98 -2.39 -20.05 -9.86
CA ILE A 98 -2.68 -20.61 -8.53
C ILE A 98 -4.06 -20.19 -8.00
N LEU A 99 -4.63 -19.11 -8.52
CA LEU A 99 -5.89 -18.54 -8.09
C LEU A 99 -7.09 -19.05 -8.91
N HIS A 100 -6.86 -19.75 -10.02
CA HIS A 100 -7.95 -20.31 -10.82
C HIS A 100 -8.80 -21.27 -9.99
N GLY A 101 -10.11 -21.02 -10.01
CA GLY A 101 -11.09 -21.75 -9.21
C GLY A 101 -11.32 -21.19 -7.80
N LEU A 102 -10.58 -20.18 -7.36
CA LEU A 102 -10.91 -19.40 -6.16
C LEU A 102 -12.02 -18.37 -6.47
N ASP A 103 -12.46 -17.67 -5.44
CA ASP A 103 -13.45 -16.59 -5.58
C ASP A 103 -12.72 -15.25 -5.72
N ASP A 104 -13.27 -14.36 -6.54
CA ASP A 104 -12.74 -13.01 -6.72
C ASP A 104 -12.94 -12.18 -5.44
N ILE A 105 -11.94 -11.36 -5.13
CA ILE A 105 -12.01 -10.34 -4.09
C ILE A 105 -12.27 -9.03 -4.81
N ASP A 106 -13.43 -8.42 -4.62
CA ASP A 106 -13.79 -7.21 -5.35
C ASP A 106 -13.04 -5.98 -4.81
N MET A 107 -12.82 -5.01 -5.70
CA MET A 107 -12.47 -3.65 -5.30
C MET A 107 -13.57 -3.08 -4.39
N HIS A 108 -13.18 -2.43 -3.30
CA HIS A 108 -14.10 -1.91 -2.31
C HIS A 108 -13.60 -0.61 -1.69
N ALA A 109 -14.52 0.20 -1.18
CA ALA A 109 -14.17 1.37 -0.39
C ALA A 109 -13.60 0.96 0.97
N THR A 110 -12.71 1.77 1.51
CA THR A 110 -12.18 1.65 2.86
C THR A 110 -12.32 2.95 3.60
N TYR A 111 -12.44 2.90 4.91
CA TYR A 111 -12.34 4.07 5.78
C TYR A 111 -11.37 3.78 6.91
N GLY A 112 -10.76 4.82 7.47
CA GLY A 112 -9.74 4.63 8.48
C GLY A 112 -9.40 5.88 9.24
N ALA A 113 -8.53 5.70 10.21
CA ALA A 113 -7.94 6.76 11.00
C ALA A 113 -6.45 6.56 11.12
N TYR A 114 -5.74 7.63 11.44
CA TYR A 114 -4.30 7.60 11.64
C TYR A 114 -3.84 8.64 12.64
N ILE A 115 -2.66 8.37 13.18
CA ILE A 115 -1.88 9.31 13.97
C ILE A 115 -0.44 9.21 13.51
N GLU A 116 0.19 10.37 13.34
CA GLU A 116 1.55 10.51 12.85
C GLU A 116 2.27 11.52 13.73
N TRP A 117 3.52 11.20 14.03
CA TRP A 117 4.43 12.05 14.78
C TRP A 117 5.67 12.31 13.94
N GLN A 118 6.09 13.56 13.83
CA GLN A 118 7.25 13.94 13.04
C GLN A 118 8.14 14.92 13.81
N TYR A 119 9.39 14.53 14.04
CA TYR A 119 10.39 15.37 14.69
C TYR A 119 11.72 15.32 13.91
N GLY A 120 12.09 16.47 13.34
CA GLY A 120 13.29 16.60 12.51
C GLY A 120 13.28 15.67 11.29
N ALA A 121 14.17 14.68 11.30
CA ALA A 121 14.28 13.68 10.23
C ALA A 121 13.47 12.41 10.48
N LEU A 122 12.98 12.20 11.70
CA LEU A 122 12.25 11.00 12.11
C LEU A 122 10.74 11.22 12.00
N GLY A 123 10.05 10.24 11.42
CA GLY A 123 8.60 10.17 11.38
C GLY A 123 8.12 8.80 11.86
N LEU A 124 7.13 8.78 12.75
CA LEU A 124 6.44 7.59 13.22
C LEU A 124 4.96 7.70 12.86
N GLY A 125 4.32 6.59 12.53
CA GLY A 125 2.91 6.58 12.17
C GLY A 125 2.22 5.30 12.59
N ALA A 126 0.96 5.43 12.97
CA ALA A 126 0.04 4.32 13.15
C ALA A 126 -1.25 4.61 12.38
N ALA A 127 -1.79 3.60 11.72
CA ALA A 127 -3.03 3.72 10.98
C ALA A 127 -3.88 2.46 11.15
N TYR A 128 -5.20 2.63 11.11
CA TYR A 128 -6.13 1.52 10.96
C TYR A 128 -7.07 1.82 9.81
N ARG A 129 -7.32 0.81 8.96
CA ARG A 129 -8.29 0.88 7.86
C ARG A 129 -9.24 -0.31 7.93
N GLN A 130 -10.51 -0.05 7.68
CA GLN A 130 -11.60 -1.02 7.64
C GLN A 130 -12.19 -1.05 6.24
N ALA A 131 -12.50 -2.24 5.73
CA ALA A 131 -13.28 -2.38 4.51
C ALA A 131 -14.73 -1.94 4.74
N ALA A 132 -15.27 -1.13 3.84
CA ALA A 132 -16.70 -0.80 3.76
C ALA A 132 -17.48 -1.93 3.06
N ARG A 133 -17.10 -3.18 3.33
CA ARG A 133 -17.69 -4.40 2.80
C ARG A 133 -17.66 -5.47 3.88
N SER A 134 -18.83 -6.04 4.17
CA SER A 134 -18.97 -7.07 5.20
C SER A 134 -18.05 -8.25 4.93
N GLY A 135 -17.38 -8.74 5.98
CA GLY A 135 -16.50 -9.91 5.93
C GLY A 135 -15.10 -9.68 5.35
N TYR A 136 -14.77 -8.48 4.85
CA TYR A 136 -13.45 -8.19 4.26
C TYR A 136 -12.41 -7.72 5.30
N GLY A 137 -12.86 -7.37 6.51
CA GLY A 137 -11.98 -7.08 7.64
C GLY A 137 -11.21 -5.76 7.58
N GLY A 138 -10.21 -5.65 8.44
CA GLY A 138 -9.41 -4.45 8.62
C GLY A 138 -7.93 -4.74 8.83
N VAL A 139 -7.12 -3.71 8.63
CA VAL A 139 -5.66 -3.75 8.70
C VAL A 139 -5.16 -2.58 9.54
N GLY A 140 -4.34 -2.88 10.54
CA GLY A 140 -3.52 -1.91 11.27
C GLY A 140 -2.11 -1.84 10.68
N GLU A 141 -1.55 -0.64 10.54
CA GLU A 141 -0.19 -0.40 10.10
C GLU A 141 0.57 0.37 11.18
N LEU A 142 1.81 -0.04 11.44
CA LEU A 142 2.83 0.77 12.12
C LEU A 142 3.95 1.10 11.13
N ARG A 143 4.41 2.34 11.14
CA ARG A 143 5.40 2.87 10.20
C ARG A 143 6.45 3.72 10.92
N ALA A 144 7.70 3.56 10.52
CA ALA A 144 8.79 4.45 10.86
C ALA A 144 9.51 4.90 9.59
N THR A 145 9.91 6.17 9.54
CA THR A 145 10.63 6.76 8.41
C THR A 145 11.74 7.66 8.93
N TYR A 146 12.87 7.68 8.23
CA TYR A 146 14.00 8.52 8.55
C TYR A 146 14.57 9.16 7.29
N ARG A 147 14.68 10.48 7.27
CA ARG A 147 15.33 11.22 6.18
C ARG A 147 16.84 11.14 6.35
N VAL A 148 17.48 10.24 5.61
CA VAL A 148 18.92 9.96 5.72
C VAL A 148 19.77 11.04 5.07
N TRP A 149 19.25 11.72 4.05
CA TRP A 149 20.00 12.72 3.30
C TRP A 149 19.07 13.77 2.71
N GLN A 150 19.47 15.03 2.78
CA GLN A 150 18.76 16.14 2.17
C GLN A 150 19.74 17.23 1.75
N THR A 151 19.61 17.68 0.50
CA THR A 151 20.31 18.84 -0.07
C THR A 151 19.30 19.83 -0.64
N GLY A 152 19.77 20.86 -1.35
CA GLY A 152 18.89 21.80 -2.04
C GLY A 152 18.06 21.17 -3.17
N ARG A 153 18.44 20.00 -3.70
CA ARG A 153 17.74 19.33 -4.81
C ARG A 153 17.35 17.88 -4.52
N ASP A 154 18.09 17.20 -3.67
CA ASP A 154 17.90 15.77 -3.42
C ASP A 154 17.40 15.53 -2.00
N SER A 155 16.52 14.54 -1.87
CA SER A 155 16.05 14.03 -0.59
C SER A 155 16.00 12.51 -0.67
N VAL A 156 16.59 11.83 0.31
CA VAL A 156 16.51 10.39 0.46
C VAL A 156 15.94 10.07 1.83
N SER A 157 14.93 9.22 1.85
CA SER A 157 14.36 8.66 3.06
C SER A 157 14.39 7.15 3.01
N VAL A 158 14.53 6.53 4.18
CA VAL A 158 14.32 5.11 4.38
C VAL A 158 13.16 4.92 5.34
N GLY A 159 12.47 3.79 5.24
CA GLY A 159 11.38 3.48 6.14
C GLY A 159 11.20 1.99 6.34
N ALA A 160 10.52 1.68 7.44
CA ALA A 160 10.08 0.35 7.78
C ALA A 160 8.58 0.41 8.12
N ARG A 161 7.87 -0.67 7.82
CA ARG A 161 6.47 -0.82 8.20
C ARG A 161 6.14 -2.26 8.56
N THR A 162 5.11 -2.43 9.38
CA THR A 162 4.52 -3.73 9.68
C THR A 162 3.00 -3.60 9.70
N GLU A 163 2.31 -4.66 9.29
CA GLU A 163 0.86 -4.70 9.19
C GLU A 163 0.30 -5.86 9.99
N TRP A 164 -0.70 -5.57 10.81
CA TRP A 164 -1.56 -6.52 11.48
C TRP A 164 -2.91 -6.57 10.78
N ALA A 165 -3.49 -7.75 10.63
CA ALA A 165 -4.77 -7.94 9.97
C ALA A 165 -5.76 -8.72 10.83
N SER A 166 -7.04 -8.37 10.72
CA SER A 166 -8.14 -9.07 11.39
C SER A 166 -8.40 -10.45 10.77
N ASP A 167 -9.13 -11.32 11.49
CA ASP A 167 -9.49 -12.66 11.02
C ASP A 167 -10.29 -12.62 9.71
N ASP A 168 -11.16 -11.63 9.55
CA ASP A 168 -11.93 -11.43 8.32
C ASP A 168 -11.02 -11.11 7.12
N TYR A 169 -10.05 -10.22 7.33
CA TYR A 169 -9.07 -9.88 6.28
C TYR A 169 -8.20 -11.10 5.96
N MET A 170 -7.68 -11.78 6.97
CA MET A 170 -6.82 -12.95 6.80
C MET A 170 -7.56 -14.08 6.07
N ARG A 171 -8.83 -14.35 6.42
CA ARG A 171 -9.65 -15.34 5.71
C ARG A 171 -9.97 -14.95 4.27
N THR A 172 -10.23 -13.67 3.99
CA THR A 172 -10.55 -13.20 2.64
C THR A 172 -9.33 -13.26 1.71
N TRP A 173 -8.16 -12.86 2.20
CA TRP A 173 -6.95 -12.72 1.36
C TRP A 173 -6.07 -13.96 1.34
N TYR A 174 -6.00 -14.69 2.45
CA TYR A 174 -5.09 -15.83 2.64
C TYR A 174 -5.82 -17.14 2.94
N GLY A 175 -7.14 -17.11 3.18
CA GLY A 175 -7.94 -18.31 3.42
C GLY A 175 -8.38 -19.02 2.14
N ILE A 176 -8.69 -20.31 2.29
CA ILE A 176 -9.27 -21.14 1.23
C ILE A 176 -10.42 -21.93 1.85
N SER A 177 -11.64 -21.65 1.41
CA SER A 177 -12.84 -22.36 1.85
C SER A 177 -12.90 -23.80 1.33
N ALA A 178 -13.77 -24.62 1.92
CA ALA A 178 -13.95 -26.00 1.46
C ALA A 178 -14.49 -26.07 0.01
N SER A 179 -15.38 -25.14 -0.37
CA SER A 179 -15.86 -25.03 -1.74
C SER A 179 -14.74 -24.64 -2.68
N GLN A 180 -13.96 -23.60 -2.36
CA GLN A 180 -12.82 -23.17 -3.18
C GLN A 180 -11.78 -24.28 -3.37
N ALA A 181 -11.43 -25.01 -2.31
CA ALA A 181 -10.51 -26.14 -2.40
C ALA A 181 -11.01 -27.23 -3.37
N ALA A 182 -12.33 -27.48 -3.43
CA ALA A 182 -12.92 -28.48 -4.31
C ALA A 182 -12.92 -28.09 -5.80
N ARG A 183 -12.88 -26.78 -6.12
CA ARG A 183 -12.85 -26.24 -7.50
C ARG A 183 -11.51 -25.63 -7.90
N SER A 184 -10.51 -25.66 -7.03
CA SER A 184 -9.17 -25.12 -7.32
C SER A 184 -8.49 -25.95 -8.40
N GLU A 185 -8.08 -25.29 -9.48
CA GLU A 185 -7.35 -25.96 -10.58
C GLU A 185 -5.91 -26.32 -10.17
N ALA A 186 -5.32 -25.52 -9.28
CA ALA A 186 -3.99 -25.76 -8.72
C ALA A 186 -3.98 -26.82 -7.58
N GLY A 187 -5.13 -27.43 -7.25
CA GLY A 187 -5.23 -28.46 -6.22
C GLY A 187 -5.00 -27.93 -4.80
N LEU A 188 -5.36 -26.66 -4.53
CA LEU A 188 -5.17 -26.05 -3.23
C LEU A 188 -6.04 -26.71 -2.16
N ARG A 189 -5.47 -26.90 -0.97
CA ARG A 189 -6.18 -27.46 0.18
C ARG A 189 -6.89 -26.35 0.95
N ARG A 190 -7.97 -26.72 1.64
CA ARG A 190 -8.64 -25.84 2.60
C ARG A 190 -7.61 -25.28 3.58
N TYR A 191 -7.66 -23.98 3.81
CA TYR A 191 -6.76 -23.26 4.68
C TYR A 191 -7.52 -22.18 5.45
N SER A 192 -7.28 -22.10 6.75
CA SER A 192 -7.89 -21.09 7.60
C SER A 192 -6.78 -20.21 8.15
N ALA A 193 -6.77 -18.94 7.74
CA ALA A 193 -5.85 -17.95 8.28
C ALA A 193 -6.54 -17.18 9.42
N SER A 194 -5.82 -17.02 10.53
CA SER A 194 -6.25 -16.26 11.70
C SER A 194 -5.64 -14.86 11.73
N SER A 195 -6.21 -13.97 12.54
CA SER A 195 -5.66 -12.62 12.75
C SER A 195 -4.22 -12.64 13.25
N GLY A 196 -3.47 -11.59 12.89
CA GLY A 196 -2.06 -11.49 13.28
C GLY A 196 -1.28 -10.49 12.46
N PHE A 197 -0.01 -10.34 12.78
CA PHE A 197 0.93 -9.65 11.90
C PHE A 197 1.06 -10.42 10.60
N LYS A 198 0.62 -9.83 9.49
CA LYS A 198 0.62 -10.46 8.18
C LYS A 198 1.87 -10.17 7.38
N SER A 199 2.52 -9.03 7.61
CA SER A 199 3.67 -8.62 6.82
C SER A 199 4.50 -7.52 7.47
N GLY A 200 5.76 -7.44 7.06
CA GLY A 200 6.66 -6.33 7.37
C GLY A 200 7.60 -6.05 6.21
N GLY A 201 8.00 -4.79 6.06
CA GLY A 201 8.79 -4.36 4.93
C GLY A 201 9.66 -3.16 5.21
N ILE A 202 10.67 -3.00 4.37
CA ILE A 202 11.54 -1.82 4.35
C ILE A 202 11.50 -1.21 2.96
N PHE A 203 11.67 0.10 2.88
CA PHE A 203 11.67 0.84 1.64
C PHE A 203 12.60 2.03 1.70
N ALA A 204 13.01 2.50 0.53
CA ALA A 204 13.71 3.75 0.34
C ALA A 204 12.98 4.59 -0.71
N SER A 205 12.95 5.89 -0.50
CA SER A 205 12.45 6.87 -1.44
C SER A 205 13.54 7.88 -1.76
N TRP A 206 13.65 8.25 -3.03
CA TRP A 206 14.50 9.34 -3.49
C TRP A 206 13.66 10.34 -4.27
N THR A 207 13.82 11.61 -3.95
CA THR A 207 13.25 12.71 -4.71
C THR A 207 14.37 13.59 -5.21
N HIS A 208 14.38 13.83 -6.52
CA HIS A 208 15.30 14.76 -7.18
C HIS A 208 14.52 15.90 -7.83
N ARG A 209 14.75 17.10 -7.34
CA ARG A 209 14.10 18.31 -7.83
C ARG A 209 14.83 18.85 -9.06
N LEU A 210 14.14 18.79 -10.20
CA LEU A 210 14.63 19.29 -11.48
C LEU A 210 14.64 20.83 -11.49
N ASP A 211 13.54 21.43 -11.06
CA ASP A 211 13.36 22.88 -10.94
C ASP A 211 12.42 23.26 -9.79
N GLN A 212 11.73 24.40 -9.82
CA GLN A 212 10.82 24.80 -8.72
C GLN A 212 9.49 24.02 -8.72
N ARG A 213 9.13 23.35 -9.81
CA ARG A 213 7.84 22.68 -10.00
C ARG A 213 7.98 21.19 -10.32
N TRP A 214 9.04 20.80 -11.00
CA TRP A 214 9.23 19.41 -11.43
C TRP A 214 10.18 18.65 -10.51
N ALA A 215 9.79 17.43 -10.15
CA ALA A 215 10.64 16.50 -9.43
C ALA A 215 10.49 15.07 -9.95
N VAL A 216 11.62 14.36 -10.03
CA VAL A 216 11.67 12.91 -10.22
C VAL A 216 11.56 12.26 -8.85
N ASN A 217 10.74 11.23 -8.75
CA ASN A 217 10.54 10.44 -7.54
C ASN A 217 10.83 8.98 -7.87
N ALA A 218 11.62 8.34 -7.03
CA ALA A 218 11.87 6.91 -7.09
C ALA A 218 11.56 6.28 -5.74
N THR A 219 10.99 5.08 -5.76
CA THR A 219 10.78 4.27 -4.57
C THR A 219 11.19 2.84 -4.88
N ALA A 220 11.81 2.18 -3.92
CA ALA A 220 12.09 0.76 -3.98
C ALA A 220 11.93 0.16 -2.58
N GLY A 221 11.51 -1.10 -2.50
CA GLY A 221 11.32 -1.76 -1.23
C GLY A 221 11.12 -3.25 -1.35
N VAL A 222 11.04 -3.88 -0.18
CA VAL A 222 10.79 -5.30 0.00
C VAL A 222 9.76 -5.48 1.10
N ASN A 223 8.85 -6.42 0.91
CA ASN A 223 7.81 -6.80 1.86
C ASN A 223 7.85 -8.31 2.06
N THR A 224 7.87 -8.73 3.32
CA THR A 224 7.89 -10.13 3.72
C THR A 224 6.62 -10.46 4.48
N LEU A 225 5.97 -11.56 4.11
CA LEU A 225 4.81 -12.11 4.79
C LEU A 225 5.21 -12.86 6.05
N PHE A 226 4.35 -12.82 7.06
CA PHE A 226 4.53 -13.49 8.35
C PHE A 226 3.33 -14.40 8.68
N GLY A 227 3.53 -15.32 9.63
CA GLY A 227 2.49 -16.20 10.15
C GLY A 227 1.64 -16.86 9.06
N ASP A 228 0.33 -16.87 9.26
CA ASP A 228 -0.61 -17.52 8.36
C ASP A 228 -0.65 -16.90 6.96
N ALA A 229 -0.30 -15.61 6.81
CA ALA A 229 -0.20 -14.99 5.50
C ALA A 229 0.97 -15.60 4.70
N ARG A 230 2.10 -15.88 5.37
CA ARG A 230 3.26 -16.53 4.75
C ARG A 230 2.99 -17.98 4.40
N ASP A 231 2.29 -18.68 5.27
CA ASP A 231 2.10 -20.14 5.19
C ASP A 231 0.85 -20.52 4.36
N SER A 232 0.10 -19.52 3.87
CA SER A 232 -1.06 -19.70 3.02
C SER A 232 -0.72 -20.37 1.68
N PRO A 233 -1.55 -21.32 1.18
CA PRO A 233 -1.32 -21.94 -0.13
C PRO A 233 -1.41 -20.97 -1.32
N VAL A 234 -2.00 -19.78 -1.16
CA VAL A 234 -1.98 -18.76 -2.22
C VAL A 234 -0.70 -17.91 -2.20
N SER A 235 0.14 -18.02 -1.16
CA SER A 235 1.38 -17.27 -1.04
C SER A 235 2.55 -18.04 -1.66
N GLU A 236 2.80 -17.81 -2.94
CA GLU A 236 3.88 -18.47 -3.70
C GLU A 236 5.28 -18.03 -3.25
N ARG A 237 5.40 -16.81 -2.72
CA ARG A 237 6.65 -16.21 -2.22
C ARG A 237 6.41 -15.56 -0.86
N SER A 238 7.28 -15.86 0.09
CA SER A 238 7.25 -15.17 1.38
C SER A 238 7.73 -13.72 1.30
N THR A 239 8.52 -13.38 0.28
CA THR A 239 9.11 -12.05 0.12
C THR A 239 8.91 -11.55 -1.31
N ASN A 240 8.37 -10.35 -1.43
CA ASN A 240 8.23 -9.65 -2.71
C ASN A 240 8.96 -8.32 -2.68
N TYR A 241 9.44 -7.89 -3.83
CA TYR A 241 10.01 -6.56 -4.03
C TYR A 241 8.99 -5.64 -4.68
N PHE A 242 9.23 -4.35 -4.61
CA PHE A 242 8.46 -3.38 -5.38
C PHE A 242 9.33 -2.17 -5.68
N GLY A 243 8.95 -1.43 -6.71
CA GLY A 243 9.56 -0.13 -6.96
C GLY A 243 8.84 0.64 -8.04
N GLY A 244 9.17 1.91 -8.17
CA GLY A 244 8.65 2.74 -9.24
C GLY A 244 9.42 4.04 -9.36
N VAL A 245 9.36 4.61 -10.56
CA VAL A 245 9.94 5.91 -10.87
C VAL A 245 8.86 6.76 -11.53
N GLY A 246 8.72 7.99 -11.08
CA GLY A 246 7.68 8.89 -11.53
C GLY A 246 8.13 10.34 -11.56
N LEU A 247 7.31 11.16 -12.20
CA LEU A 247 7.50 12.59 -12.30
C LEU A 247 6.31 13.28 -11.62
N THR A 248 6.59 14.29 -10.80
CA THR A 248 5.57 15.13 -10.16
C THR A 248 5.75 16.58 -10.57
N TYR A 249 4.62 17.26 -10.73
CA TYR A 249 4.49 18.68 -10.94
C TYR A 249 3.82 19.32 -9.72
N ALA A 250 4.49 20.29 -9.14
CA ALA A 250 4.07 21.09 -8.00
C ALA A 250 3.34 22.36 -8.46
N PHE A 251 2.28 22.71 -7.73
CA PHE A 251 1.41 23.85 -8.05
C PHE A 251 0.94 24.60 -6.81
#